data_AF-A0A2V3HXW7-F1
#
_entry.id   AF-A0A2V3HXW7-F1
#
_cell.length_a   1.000
_cell.length_b   1.000
_cell.length_c   1.000
_cell.angle_alpha   90.00
_cell.angle_beta   90.00
_cell.angle_gamma   90.00
#
_symmetry.space_group_name_H-M   'P 1'
#
loop_
_entity.id
_entity.type
_entity.pdbx_description
1 polymer ?
#
loop_
_entity_poly.entity_id
_entity_poly.type
_entity_poly.pdbx_seq_one_letter_code
_entity_poly.pdbx_strand_id
1 'polypeptide(L)'
;SPAADPVPIDHGLHRRLIDPDSPVSICRVTPFWERAWTDGSLEWDIVAGQYTMTPDHRPLIGPTDIEGLWLNCGYSGHGVMGSPACSRLLIDLICGQSPTGGNPLDPHREFVERDIASI
;
A
#
# COMPACT_ATOMS: atom_id res chain seq x y z
N SER A 1 -5.39 5.51 8.82
CA SER A 1 -6.49 4.53 8.68
C SER A 1 -6.37 3.47 9.76
N PRO A 2 -7.40 3.17 10.58
CA PRO A 2 -7.31 2.06 11.55
C PRO A 2 -7.05 0.75 10.82
N ALA A 3 -6.53 -0.25 11.55
CA ALA A 3 -6.47 -1.62 11.02
C ALA A 3 -7.88 -1.98 10.57
N ALA A 4 -8.08 -2.10 9.24
CA ALA A 4 -9.38 -2.45 8.71
C ALA A 4 -9.81 -3.77 9.36
N ASP A 5 -11.09 -3.87 9.70
CA ASP A 5 -11.69 -5.14 10.15
C ASP A 5 -11.21 -6.27 9.24
N PRO A 6 -10.90 -7.46 9.79
CA PRO A 6 -10.40 -8.57 9.00
C PRO A 6 -11.36 -8.83 7.84
N VAL A 7 -10.95 -8.42 6.63
CA VAL A 7 -11.75 -8.64 5.42
C VAL A 7 -11.76 -10.15 5.18
N PRO A 8 -12.92 -10.81 5.23
CA PRO A 8 -12.99 -12.24 5.02
C PRO A 8 -12.43 -12.58 3.63
N ILE A 9 -11.63 -13.65 3.56
CA ILE A 9 -11.14 -14.15 2.27
C ILE A 9 -12.35 -14.68 1.50
N ASP A 10 -12.64 -14.05 0.36
CA ASP A 10 -13.69 -14.49 -0.55
C ASP A 10 -13.04 -15.03 -1.84
N HIS A 11 -12.99 -16.35 -1.93
CA HIS A 11 -12.46 -17.05 -3.10
C HIS A 11 -13.27 -16.80 -4.37
N GLY A 12 -14.52 -16.34 -4.29
CA GLY A 12 -15.37 -15.96 -5.43
C GLY A 12 -15.27 -14.48 -5.82
N LEU A 13 -14.53 -13.67 -5.08
CA LEU A 13 -14.43 -12.23 -5.33
C LEU A 13 -13.89 -11.91 -6.73
N HIS A 14 -12.89 -12.66 -7.19
CA HIS A 14 -12.30 -12.47 -8.52
C HIS A 14 -13.38 -12.55 -9.62
N ARG A 15 -14.27 -13.55 -9.55
CA ARG A 15 -15.37 -13.70 -10.52
C ARG A 15 -16.38 -12.56 -10.42
N ARG A 16 -16.75 -12.18 -9.20
CA ARG A 16 -17.72 -11.10 -8.96
C ARG A 16 -17.18 -9.71 -9.28
N LEU A 17 -15.87 -9.51 -9.31
CA LEU A 17 -15.26 -8.20 -9.58
C LEU A 17 -15.48 -7.75 -11.02
N ILE A 18 -15.66 -8.66 -11.98
CA ILE A 18 -15.75 -8.32 -13.41
C ILE A 18 -17.02 -8.84 -14.07
N ASP A 19 -17.84 -9.62 -13.35
CA ASP A 19 -19.20 -9.97 -13.78
C ASP A 19 -20.05 -8.69 -13.86
N PRO A 20 -20.60 -8.30 -15.03
CA PRO A 20 -21.41 -7.08 -15.17
C PRO A 20 -22.66 -7.06 -14.28
N ASP A 21 -23.22 -8.23 -13.96
CA ASP A 21 -24.42 -8.35 -13.13
C ASP A 21 -24.11 -8.29 -11.62
N SER A 22 -22.84 -8.26 -11.24
CA SER A 22 -22.41 -8.23 -9.84
C SER A 22 -22.47 -6.81 -9.23
N PRO A 23 -23.00 -6.67 -8.00
CA PRO A 23 -23.11 -5.36 -7.33
C PRO A 23 -21.75 -4.74 -6.97
N VAL A 24 -20.68 -5.53 -6.93
CA VAL A 24 -19.31 -5.07 -6.65
C VAL A 24 -18.47 -4.92 -7.91
N SER A 25 -19.05 -5.15 -9.09
CA SER A 25 -18.36 -5.16 -10.36
C SER A 25 -17.62 -3.86 -10.65
N ILE A 26 -16.44 -3.95 -11.26
CA ILE A 26 -15.66 -2.81 -11.77
C ILE A 26 -16.14 -2.37 -13.15
N CYS A 27 -17.04 -3.12 -13.80
CA CYS A 27 -17.70 -2.72 -15.04
C CYS A 27 -18.43 -1.37 -14.91
N ARG A 28 -18.91 -1.03 -13.71
CA ARG A 28 -19.52 0.28 -13.43
C ARG A 28 -18.55 1.47 -13.48
N VAL A 29 -17.25 1.21 -13.34
CA VAL A 29 -16.20 2.26 -13.35
C VAL A 29 -15.83 2.62 -14.79
N THR A 30 -15.80 1.65 -15.69
CA THR A 30 -15.48 1.86 -17.11
C THR A 30 -16.05 0.75 -18.00
N PRO A 31 -16.62 1.07 -19.18
CA PRO A 31 -17.12 0.09 -20.16
C PRO A 31 -16.05 -0.85 -20.72
N PHE A 32 -14.78 -0.60 -20.43
CA PHE A 32 -13.69 -1.52 -20.81
C PHE A 32 -13.90 -2.93 -20.23
N TRP A 33 -14.26 -3.04 -18.95
CA TRP A 33 -14.34 -4.34 -18.28
C TRP A 33 -15.53 -5.18 -18.73
N GLU A 34 -16.67 -4.56 -19.05
CA GLU A 34 -17.81 -5.27 -19.63
C GLU A 34 -17.48 -5.86 -21.00
N ARG A 35 -16.73 -5.11 -21.83
CA ARG A 35 -16.24 -5.61 -23.11
C ARG A 35 -15.25 -6.77 -22.93
N ALA A 36 -14.28 -6.61 -22.03
CA ALA A 36 -13.30 -7.65 -21.73
C ALA A 36 -13.96 -8.96 -21.22
N TRP A 37 -15.04 -8.84 -20.46
CA TRP A 37 -15.84 -9.99 -20.01
C TRP A 37 -16.60 -10.66 -21.16
N THR A 38 -17.23 -9.87 -22.04
CA THR A 38 -18.15 -10.36 -23.06
C THR A 38 -17.42 -10.87 -24.31
N ASP A 39 -16.31 -10.24 -24.70
CA ASP A 39 -15.58 -10.60 -25.91
C ASP A 39 -14.73 -11.88 -25.73
N GLY A 40 -14.37 -12.22 -24.48
CA GLY A 40 -13.56 -13.41 -24.14
C GLY A 40 -12.19 -13.47 -24.82
N SER A 41 -11.75 -12.40 -25.46
CA SER A 41 -10.55 -12.30 -26.29
C SER A 41 -9.33 -11.80 -25.53
N LEU A 42 -9.54 -11.26 -24.33
CA LEU A 42 -8.48 -10.80 -23.43
C LEU A 42 -8.17 -11.89 -22.40
N GLU A 43 -6.92 -12.35 -22.39
CA GLU A 43 -6.38 -13.12 -21.26
C GLU A 43 -6.10 -12.16 -20.11
N TRP A 44 -6.74 -12.39 -18.96
CA TRP A 44 -6.55 -11.59 -17.75
C TRP A 44 -6.52 -12.49 -16.52
N ASP A 45 -5.74 -12.06 -15.54
CA ASP A 45 -5.67 -12.66 -14.21
C ASP A 45 -6.01 -11.60 -13.16
N ILE A 46 -6.77 -11.99 -12.14
CA ILE A 46 -7.05 -11.13 -10.99
C ILE A 46 -6.11 -11.53 -9.86
N VAL A 47 -5.28 -10.58 -9.45
CA VAL A 47 -4.41 -10.70 -8.28
C VAL A 47 -4.90 -9.79 -7.17
N ALA A 48 -4.86 -10.30 -5.95
CA ALA A 48 -5.15 -9.54 -4.74
C ALA A 48 -3.97 -9.68 -3.77
N GLY A 49 -3.75 -8.63 -2.97
CA GLY A 49 -2.69 -8.58 -1.98
C GLY A 49 -3.09 -7.71 -0.81
N GLN A 50 -2.29 -7.78 0.26
CA GLN A 50 -2.51 -6.98 1.46
C GLN A 50 -1.55 -5.81 1.50
N TYR A 51 -2.04 -4.65 1.92
CA TYR A 51 -1.21 -3.50 2.23
C TYR A 51 -0.98 -3.38 3.72
N THR A 52 0.27 -3.12 4.10
CA THR A 52 0.60 -2.64 5.44
C THR A 52 0.47 -1.12 5.45
N MET A 53 -0.52 -0.63 6.18
CA MET A 53 -0.87 0.79 6.26
C MET A 53 -0.31 1.41 7.53
N THR A 54 0.26 2.61 7.42
CA THR A 54 0.64 3.45 8.56
C THR A 54 -0.41 4.54 8.77
N PRO A 55 -0.60 5.08 10.00
CA PRO A 55 -1.60 6.10 10.28
C PRO A 55 -1.49 7.34 9.38
N ASP A 56 -0.27 7.75 9.05
CA ASP A 56 0.05 8.93 8.24
C ASP A 56 0.36 8.60 6.77
N HIS A 57 0.13 7.35 6.35
CA HIS A 57 0.36 6.87 4.99
C HIS A 57 1.81 7.00 4.48
N ARG A 58 2.79 7.14 5.39
CA ARG A 58 4.22 7.21 5.07
C ARG A 58 4.95 5.94 5.54
N PRO A 59 5.99 5.46 4.83
CA PRO A 59 6.73 4.27 5.23
C PRO A 59 7.47 4.45 6.58
N LEU A 60 7.82 3.33 7.19
CA LEU A 60 8.66 3.26 8.40
C LEU A 60 10.06 2.81 7.95
N ILE A 61 11.02 3.74 7.98
CA ILE A 61 12.39 3.52 7.51
C ILE A 61 13.36 3.88 8.63
N GLY A 62 14.08 2.91 9.20
CA GLY A 62 15.05 3.20 10.25
C GLY A 62 15.25 2.06 11.26
N PRO A 63 16.03 2.29 12.32
CA PRO A 63 16.28 1.29 13.34
C PRO A 63 15.04 1.05 14.21
N THR A 64 15.07 -0.03 14.98
CA THR A 64 14.11 -0.31 16.06
C THR A 64 14.83 -0.31 17.41
N ASP A 65 14.08 -0.46 18.50
CA ASP A 65 14.63 -0.65 19.85
C ASP A 65 15.40 -1.99 20.00
N ILE A 66 15.29 -2.90 19.02
CA ILE A 66 16.03 -4.16 19.00
C ILE A 66 17.32 -3.95 18.21
N GLU A 67 18.47 -4.17 18.86
CA GLU A 67 19.78 -4.03 18.25
C GLU A 67 19.92 -4.88 16.98
N GLY A 68 20.38 -4.24 15.90
CA GLY A 68 20.57 -4.89 14.60
C GLY A 68 19.29 -5.09 13.79
N LEU A 69 18.11 -4.78 14.31
CA LEU A 69 16.85 -4.85 13.57
C LEU A 69 16.48 -3.49 12.97
N TRP A 70 16.25 -3.48 11.66
CA TRP A 70 15.92 -2.30 10.86
C TRP A 70 14.63 -2.51 10.07
N LEU A 71 13.87 -1.43 9.87
CA LEU A 71 12.61 -1.44 9.16
C LEU A 71 12.72 -0.78 7.78
N ASN A 72 12.05 -1.43 6.83
CA ASN A 72 11.76 -0.94 5.48
C ASN A 72 10.34 -1.39 5.09
N CYS A 73 9.33 -0.81 5.71
CA CYS A 73 7.96 -1.32 5.60
C CYS A 73 6.89 -0.22 5.68
N GLY A 74 5.61 -0.60 5.70
CA GLY A 74 4.51 0.34 5.93
C GLY A 74 4.23 1.32 4.78
N TYR A 75 4.57 0.95 3.54
CA TYR A 75 4.48 1.83 2.36
C TYR A 75 3.06 2.29 1.99
N SER A 76 2.02 1.77 2.63
CA SER A 76 0.66 2.25 2.48
C SER A 76 0.18 2.32 1.02
N GLY A 77 0.51 1.29 0.22
CA GLY A 77 0.17 1.18 -1.21
C GLY A 77 1.20 1.75 -2.18
N HIS A 78 2.23 2.46 -1.72
CA HIS A 78 3.20 3.16 -2.57
C HIS A 78 4.56 2.46 -2.66
N GLY A 79 4.60 1.15 -2.39
CA GLY A 79 5.86 0.38 -2.29
C GLY A 79 6.67 0.36 -3.58
N VAL A 80 6.01 0.18 -4.73
CA VAL A 80 6.70 0.10 -6.02
C VAL A 80 7.45 1.40 -6.33
N MET A 81 6.80 2.55 -6.17
CA MET A 81 7.40 3.84 -6.45
C MET A 81 8.35 4.35 -5.34
N GLY A 82 8.05 4.03 -4.08
CA GLY A 82 8.79 4.56 -2.93
C GLY A 82 10.01 3.74 -2.53
N SER A 83 10.02 2.44 -2.84
CA SER A 83 11.07 1.52 -2.37
C SER A 83 12.50 1.86 -2.79
N PRO A 84 12.79 2.40 -4.00
CA PRO A 84 14.17 2.70 -4.37
C PRO A 84 14.79 3.79 -3.48
N ALA A 85 14.07 4.91 -3.28
CA ALA A 85 14.55 6.02 -2.47
C ALA A 85 14.62 5.67 -0.99
N CYS A 86 13.60 4.97 -0.48
CA CYS A 86 13.56 4.54 0.92
C CYS A 86 14.66 3.49 1.24
N SER A 87 14.98 2.61 0.28
CA SER A 87 16.10 1.66 0.44
C SER A 87 17.45 2.37 0.46
N ARG A 88 17.63 3.42 -0.36
CA ARG A 88 18.84 4.26 -0.28
C ARG A 88 18.96 4.92 1.09
N LEU A 89 17.90 5.56 1.56
CA LEU A 89 17.85 6.17 2.89
C LEU A 89 18.21 5.15 3.99
N LEU A 90 17.64 3.95 3.93
CA LEU A 90 17.93 2.91 4.90
C LEU A 90 19.41 2.52 4.91
N ILE A 91 20.01 2.32 3.74
CA ILE A 91 21.44 1.99 3.64
C ILE A 91 22.30 3.14 4.17
N ASP A 92 21.95 4.37 3.85
CA ASP A 92 22.67 5.55 4.35
C ASP A 92 22.62 5.59 5.88
N LEU A 93 21.45 5.35 6.49
CA LEU A 93 21.30 5.26 7.95
C LEU A 93 22.13 4.11 8.56
N ILE A 94 22.13 2.92 7.94
CA ILE A 94 22.95 1.77 8.38
C ILE A 94 24.44 2.11 8.33
N CYS A 95 24.88 2.90 7.34
CA CYS A 95 26.25 3.37 7.20
C CYS A 95 26.58 4.62 8.03
N GLY A 96 25.68 5.05 8.93
CA GLY A 96 25.87 6.24 9.77
C GLY A 96 25.80 7.57 9.02
N GLN A 97 25.22 7.59 7.82
CA GLN A 97 25.05 8.77 6.96
C GLN A 97 23.63 9.34 7.11
N SER A 98 23.35 9.97 8.25
CA SER A 98 22.02 10.53 8.52
C SER A 98 21.72 11.78 7.66
N PRO A 99 20.47 11.96 7.19
CA PRO A 99 20.08 13.18 6.50
C PRO A 99 20.23 14.44 7.35
N THR A 100 20.58 15.55 6.71
CA THR A 100 20.59 16.88 7.34
C THR A 100 19.17 17.24 7.78
N GLY A 101 18.96 17.40 9.09
CA GLY A 101 17.63 17.65 9.67
C GLY A 101 16.93 16.42 10.26
N GLY A 102 17.58 15.26 10.24
CA GLY A 102 17.06 14.01 10.82
C GLY A 102 16.23 13.19 9.84
N ASN A 103 15.81 12.00 10.28
CA ASN A 103 15.04 11.07 9.48
C ASN A 103 13.52 11.37 9.59
N PRO A 104 12.87 11.89 8.53
CA PRO A 104 11.44 12.18 8.58
C PRO A 104 10.56 10.92 8.53
N LEU A 105 11.13 9.77 8.18
CA LEU A 105 10.47 8.47 8.06
C LEU A 105 10.81 7.53 9.23
N ASP A 106 11.35 8.09 10.30
CA ASP A 106 11.70 7.36 11.52
C ASP A 106 10.51 6.51 12.00
N PRO A 107 10.71 5.22 12.34
CA PRO A 107 9.65 4.37 12.87
C PRO A 107 9.02 4.88 14.17
N HIS A 108 9.76 5.68 14.95
CA HIS A 108 9.34 6.24 16.23
C HIS A 108 8.79 7.67 16.12
N ARG A 109 8.59 8.18 14.89
CA ARG A 109 8.02 9.52 14.68
C ARG A 109 6.60 9.61 15.26
N GLU A 110 6.20 10.83 15.63
CA GLU A 110 4.83 11.11 16.02
C GLU A 110 3.87 11.02 14.82
N PHE A 111 2.76 10.30 14.99
CA PHE A 111 1.67 10.24 14.01
C PHE A 111 0.68 11.37 14.28
N VAL A 112 0.83 12.47 13.55
CA VAL A 112 -0.11 13.60 13.62
C VAL A 112 -1.32 13.29 12.74
N GLU A 113 -2.48 13.16 13.36
CA GLU A 113 -3.75 13.06 12.64
C GLU A 113 -4.06 14.40 11.95
N ARG A 114 -4.31 14.37 10.64
CA ARG A 114 -4.67 15.56 9.86
C ARG A 114 -6.08 15.41 9.35
N ASP A 115 -6.93 16.39 9.66
CA ASP A 115 -8.30 16.41 9.17
C ASP A 115 -8.31 16.72 7.67
N ILE A 116 -8.66 15.72 6.87
CA ILE A 116 -8.71 15.82 5.40
C ILE A 116 -9.79 16.83 4.97
N ALA A 117 -10.78 17.14 5.80
CA ALA A 117 -11.82 18.13 5.51
C ALA A 117 -11.34 19.60 5.58
N SER A 118 -10.08 19.85 5.95
CA SER A 118 -9.51 21.20 6.15
C SER A 118 -8.60 21.69 5.02
N ILE A 119 -8.54 20.98 3.89
CA ILE A 119 -7.74 21.32 2.70
C ILE A 119 -8.65 21.70 1.53
#